data_AF-D3AS05-F1
#
_entry.id   AF-D3AS05-F1
#
_cell.length_a   1.000
_cell.length_b   1.000
_cell.length_c   1.000
_cell.angle_alpha   90.00
_cell.angle_beta   90.00
_cell.angle_gamma   90.00
#
_symmetry.space_group_name_H-M   'P 1'
#
loop_
_entity.id
_entity.type
_entity.pdbx_description
1 polymer ?
#
loop_
_entity_poly.entity_id
_entity_poly.type
_entity_poly.pdbx_seq_one_letter_code
_entity_poly.pdbx_strand_id
1 'polypeptide(L)' 'MTVYRMFHELFKKNNVDTVMADMTDLEAVKKAIIPGTRLVHIETPDNPTVGITDIEAIAKIACSQLITPLLPR' A
#
# COMPACT_ATOMS: atom_id res chain seq x y z
N MET A 1 -13.65 6.71 -4.31
CA MET A 1 -13.48 7.22 -5.70
C MET A 1 -12.35 8.26 -5.82
N THR A 2 -12.25 9.25 -4.91
CA THR A 2 -11.19 10.28 -4.94
C THR A 2 -9.78 9.73 -4.71
N VAL A 3 -9.61 8.85 -3.71
CA VAL A 3 -8.30 8.24 -3.40
C VAL A 3 -7.78 7.41 -4.58
N TYR A 4 -8.63 6.59 -5.21
CA TYR A 4 -8.27 5.84 -6.42
C TYR A 4 -7.75 6.76 -7.53
N ARG A 5 -8.47 7.86 -7.84
CA ARG A 5 -8.03 8.83 -8.86
C ARG A 5 -6.70 9.50 -8.49
N MET A 6 -6.45 9.75 -7.21
CA MET A 6 -5.17 10.29 -6.74
C MET A 6 -4.01 9.35 -7.11
N PHE A 7 -4.12 8.06 -6.82
CA PHE A 7 -3.08 7.07 -7.15
C PHE A 7 -2.94 6.81 -8.65
N HIS A 8 -4.04 6.82 -9.41
CA HIS A 8 -4.03 6.43 -10.81
C HIS A 8 -3.72 7.59 -11.78
N GLU A 9 -4.20 8.80 -11.48
CA GLU A 9 -4.05 9.97 -12.35
C GLU A 9 -3.01 10.95 -11.81
N LEU A 10 -3.15 11.39 -10.55
CA LEU A 10 -2.36 12.49 -10.02
C LEU A 10 -0.92 12.07 -9.73
N PHE A 11 -0.72 10.92 -9.09
CA PHE A 11 0.63 10.46 -8.74
C PHE A 11 1.44 10.09 -9.98
N LYS A 12 0.79 9.46 -10.96
CA LYS A 12 1.40 9.21 -12.27
C LYS A 12 1.88 10.49 -12.96
N LYS A 13 1.11 11.59 -12.91
CA LYS A 13 1.54 12.91 -13.43
C LYS A 13 2.74 13.50 -12.68
N ASN A 14 2.95 13.08 -11.44
CA ASN A 14 4.07 13.52 -10.60
C ASN A 14 5.22 12.49 -10.55
N ASN A 15 5.30 11.57 -11.53
CA ASN A 15 6.33 10.53 -11.65
C ASN A 15 6.40 9.58 -10.44
N VAL A 16 5.25 9.29 -9.83
CA VAL A 16 5.10 8.29 -8.78
C VAL A 16 4.30 7.11 -9.35
N ASP A 17 4.97 5.97 -9.50
CA ASP A 17 4.32 4.72 -9.88
C ASP A 17 3.59 4.10 -8.69
N THR A 18 2.44 3.49 -8.97
CA THR A 18 1.56 2.91 -7.96
C THR A 18 1.19 1.48 -8.36
N VAL A 19 1.23 0.56 -7.41
CA VAL A 19 0.80 -0.83 -7.58
C VAL A 19 -0.40 -1.06 -6.67
N MET A 20 -1.51 -1.51 -7.25
CA MET A 20 -2.73 -1.81 -6.49
C MET A 20 -2.71 -3.29 -6.08
N ALA A 21 -3.11 -3.57 -4.84
CA ALA A 21 -3.22 -4.91 -4.30
C ALA A 21 -4.51 -5.03 -3.48
N ASP A 22 -5.03 -6.25 -3.36
CA ASP A 22 -6.04 -6.56 -2.36
C ASP A 22 -5.37 -6.57 -0.98
N MET A 23 -5.73 -5.60 -0.14
CA MET A 23 -5.10 -5.43 1.17
C MET A 23 -5.58 -6.45 2.21
N THR A 24 -6.61 -7.23 1.89
CA THR A 24 -7.07 -8.36 2.70
C THR A 24 -6.26 -9.64 2.43
N ASP A 25 -5.52 -9.70 1.31
CA ASP A 25 -4.63 -10.81 0.95
C ASP A 25 -3.16 -10.44 1.16
N LEU A 26 -2.57 -10.97 2.23
CA LEU A 26 -1.17 -10.72 2.58
C LEU A 26 -0.17 -11.20 1.53
N GLU A 27 -0.50 -12.23 0.74
CA GLU A 27 0.37 -12.70 -0.35
C GLU A 27 0.29 -11.77 -1.56
N ALA A 28 -0.88 -11.21 -1.85
CA ALA A 28 -1.03 -10.16 -2.87
C ALA A 28 -0.18 -8.93 -2.49
N VAL A 29 -0.21 -8.51 -1.22
CA VAL A 29 0.58 -7.37 -0.73
C VAL A 29 2.08 -7.63 -0.86
N LYS A 30 2.58 -8.80 -0.45
CA LYS A 30 4.00 -9.15 -0.60
C LYS A 30 4.47 -9.11 -2.05
N LYS A 31 3.62 -9.54 -2.99
CA LYS A 31 3.93 -9.53 -4.43
C LYS A 31 3.88 -8.12 -5.04
N ALA A 32 3.10 -7.22 -4.46
CA ALA A 32 2.95 -5.84 -4.93
C ALA A 32 4.11 -4.93 -4.51
N ILE A 33 4.87 -5.32 -3.49
CA ILE A 33 6.10 -4.61 -3.10
C ILE A 33 7.21 -4.99 -4.08
N ILE A 34 7.75 -3.99 -4.76
CA ILE A 34 8.77 -4.12 -5.81
C ILE A 34 10.00 -3.26 -5.48
N PRO A 35 11.14 -3.46 -6.15
CA PRO A 35 12.30 -2.59 -5.97
C PRO A 35 11.93 -1.12 -6.21
N GLY A 36 12.19 -0.26 -5.22
CA GLY A 36 11.86 1.16 -5.27
C GLY A 36 10.53 1.54 -4.60
N THR A 37 9.72 0.59 -4.13
CA THR A 37 8.57 0.91 -3.27
C THR A 37 9.05 1.64 -2.00
N ARG A 38 8.39 2.75 -1.65
CA ARG A 38 8.71 3.59 -0.47
C ARG A 38 7.55 3.80 0.49
N LEU A 39 6.33 3.47 0.08
CA LEU A 39 5.11 3.72 0.83
C LEU A 39 4.12 2.59 0.57
N VAL A 40 3.43 2.15 1.64
CA VAL A 40 2.24 1.31 1.57
C VAL A 40 1.08 2.11 2.12
N HIS A 41 -0.02 2.19 1.38
CA HIS A 41 -1.24 2.86 1.79
C HIS A 41 -2.33 1.83 2.07
N ILE A 42 -3.04 1.99 3.18
CA ILE A 42 -4.17 1.15 3.59
C ILE A 42 -5.37 2.02 3.93
N GLU A 43 -6.56 1.51 3.65
CA GLU A 43 -7.84 2.03 4.14
C GLU A 43 -8.56 0.85 4.79
N THR A 44 -8.95 0.97 6.06
CA THR A 44 -9.67 -0.10 6.77
C THR A 44 -10.69 0.50 7.74
N PRO A 45 -11.99 0.12 7.65
CA PRO A 45 -12.56 -0.68 6.56
C PRO A 45 -12.44 0.04 5.20
N ASP A 46 -12.18 -0.72 4.14
CA ASP A 46 -12.15 -0.14 2.79
C ASP A 46 -13.57 0.25 2.31
N ASN A 47 -13.65 1.23 1.40
CA ASN A 47 -14.90 1.71 0.84
C ASN A 47 -14.98 1.37 -0.66
N PRO A 48 -16.07 0.75 -1.16
CA PRO A 48 -17.35 0.46 -0.50
C PRO A 48 -17.50 -0.96 0.07
N THR A 49 -16.48 -1.79 -0.08
CA THR A 49 -16.54 -3.24 0.16
C THR A 49 -16.44 -3.63 1.64
N VAL A 50 -16.03 -2.72 2.52
CA VAL A 50 -15.89 -2.93 3.97
C VAL A 50 -14.87 -4.02 4.31
N GLY A 51 -13.86 -4.20 3.45
CA GLY A 51 -12.75 -5.10 3.68
C GLY A 51 -11.90 -4.65 4.87
N ILE A 52 -11.52 -5.60 5.72
CA ILE A 52 -10.71 -5.36 6.92
C ILE A 52 -9.29 -5.82 6.64
N THR A 53 -8.35 -4.89 6.79
CA THR A 53 -6.92 -5.15 6.62
C THR A 53 -6.24 -5.33 7.98
N ASP A 54 -5.39 -6.33 8.12
CA ASP A 54 -4.54 -6.49 9.29
C ASP A 54 -3.36 -5.49 9.25
N ILE A 55 -3.53 -4.38 9.97
CA ILE A 55 -2.55 -3.29 10.01
C ILE A 55 -1.18 -3.79 10.50
N GLU A 56 -1.15 -4.67 11.50
CA GLU A 56 0.11 -5.15 12.08
C GLU A 56 0.85 -6.05 11.09
N ALA A 57 0.14 -6.97 10.43
CA ALA A 57 0.74 -7.83 9.42
C ALA A 57 1.29 -7.03 8.22
N ILE A 58 0.53 -6.05 7.73
CA ILE A 58 0.97 -5.17 6.64
C ILE A 58 2.19 -4.35 7.07
N ALA A 59 2.19 -3.78 8.28
CA ALA A 59 3.32 -3.03 8.79
C ALA A 59 4.59 -3.90 8.89
N LYS A 60 4.47 -5.15 9.34
CA LYS A 60 5.61 -6.10 9.38
C LYS A 60 6.15 -6.40 7.98
N ILE A 61 5.27 -6.65 7.01
CA ILE A 61 5.67 -6.88 5.60
C ILE A 61 6.39 -5.65 5.05
N ALA A 62 5.80 -4.47 5.23
CA ALA A 62 6.36 -3.20 4.78
C ALA A 62 7.72 -2.92 5.43
N CYS A 63 7.86 -3.04 6.75
CA CYS A 63 9.13 -2.85 7.44
C CYS A 63 10.20 -3.87 7.02
N SER A 64 9.81 -5.09 6.67
CA SER A 64 10.76 -6.12 6.23
C SER A 64 11.27 -5.90 4.81
N GLN A 65 10.49 -5.26 3.93
CA GLN A 65 10.78 -5.18 2.50
C GLN A 65 11.09 -3.76 2.01
N LEU A 66 10.66 -2.73 2.73
CA LEU A 66 10.99 -1.34 2.44
C LEU A 66 12.35 -0.97 3.05
N ILE A 67 13.21 -0.36 2.25
CA ILE A 67 14.57 0.07 2.65
C ILE A 67 14.51 1.26 3.62
N THR A 68 13.40 1.99 3.66
CA THR A 68 13.24 3.18 4.51
C THR A 68 12.41 2.85 5.76
N PRO A 69 12.98 2.89 6.97
CA PRO A 69 12.18 2.86 8.18
C PRO A 69 11.47 4.21 8.31
N LEU A 70 10.17 4.24 8.01
CA LEU A 70 9.31 5.41 8.25
C LEU A 70 8.94 5.58 9.73
N LEU A 71 9.27 4.58 10.56
CA LEU A 71 9.05 4.60 12.01
C LEU A 71 10.40 4.42 12.74
N PRO A 72 10.70 5.22 13.78
CA PRO A 72 11.85 4.98 14.63
C PRO A 72 11.68 3.64 15.36
N ARG A 73 12.77 2.87 15.45
CA ARG A 73 12.82 1.64 16.25
C ARG A 73 12.61 1.92 17.73
#